data_AF-A0A940QMD3-F1
#
_entry.id   AF-A0A940QMD3-F1
#
_cell.length_a   1.000
_cell.length_b   1.000
_cell.length_c   1.000
_cell.angle_alpha   90.00
_cell.angle_beta   90.00
_cell.angle_gamma   90.00
#
_symmetry.space_group_name_H-M   'P 1'
#
loop_
_entity.id
_entity.type
_entity.pdbx_description
1 polymer ?
#
loop_
_entity_poly.entity_id
_entity_poly.type
_entity_poly.pdbx_seq_one_letter_code
_entity_poly.pdbx_strand_id
1 'polypeptide(L)'
;MRHLNAGRKLNRSASHRRALFRNLVTALLERERIKTTDAKAKETRRLTERMITLGKEGTLAARRRALMFVQSRTVVKKLFDDIAPRFKDRAGGYTRIIKIGIRHGDAAPVSVIELVTRAADLEAAAEGDKQKKRRGAPRGSKAATKGGKGADTAAKAPRKRAAAG
;
A
#
# COMPACT_ATOMS: atom_id res chain seq x y z
N MET A 1 39.27 17.16 -14.27
CA MET A 1 38.45 16.06 -13.71
C MET A 1 37.27 16.63 -12.90
N ARG A 2 36.15 15.90 -12.80
CA ARG A 2 35.01 16.29 -11.96
C ARG A 2 35.11 15.62 -10.58
N HIS A 3 36.01 16.08 -9.73
CA HIS A 3 36.12 15.57 -8.36
C HIS A 3 34.86 15.93 -7.54
N LEU A 4 34.38 14.99 -6.70
CA LEU A 4 33.24 15.15 -5.77
C LEU A 4 31.86 15.48 -6.39
N ASN A 5 31.72 15.44 -7.71
CA ASN A 5 30.43 15.67 -8.37
C ASN A 5 29.51 14.45 -8.25
N ALA A 6 28.67 14.43 -7.21
CA ALA A 6 27.70 13.37 -6.97
C ALA A 6 26.39 13.57 -7.78
N GLY A 7 25.88 12.47 -8.32
CA GLY A 7 24.59 12.39 -9.02
C GLY A 7 24.64 12.70 -10.52
N ARG A 8 23.53 12.44 -11.21
CA ARG A 8 23.41 12.55 -12.67
C ARG A 8 22.88 13.92 -13.13
N LYS A 9 23.51 14.51 -14.15
CA LYS A 9 23.06 15.80 -14.74
C LYS A 9 21.74 15.69 -15.54
N LEU A 10 21.45 14.50 -16.10
CA LEU A 10 20.25 14.21 -16.91
C LEU A 10 20.00 15.20 -18.05
N ASN A 11 21.06 15.74 -18.66
CA ASN A 11 21.01 16.76 -19.72
C ASN A 11 20.09 17.94 -19.38
N ARG A 12 20.10 18.39 -18.11
CA ARG A 12 19.29 19.50 -17.61
C ARG A 12 20.13 20.51 -16.84
N SER A 13 19.69 21.77 -16.86
CA SER A 13 20.17 22.80 -15.94
C SER A 13 19.87 22.43 -14.49
N ALA A 14 20.54 23.08 -13.52
CA ALA A 14 20.35 22.77 -12.10
C ALA A 14 18.91 23.06 -11.64
N SER A 15 18.32 24.18 -12.07
CA SER A 15 16.95 24.57 -11.74
C SER A 15 15.92 23.55 -12.26
N HIS A 16 16.00 23.19 -13.55
CA HIS A 16 15.11 22.21 -14.16
C HIS A 16 15.30 20.83 -13.53
N ARG A 17 16.54 20.42 -13.26
CA ARG A 17 16.80 19.14 -12.58
C ARG A 17 16.19 19.11 -11.17
N ARG A 18 16.28 20.20 -10.41
CA ARG A 18 15.64 20.33 -9.09
C ARG A 18 14.12 20.22 -9.21
N ALA A 19 13.50 20.94 -10.15
CA ALA A 19 12.06 20.88 -10.39
C ALA A 19 11.59 19.45 -10.75
N LEU A 20 12.30 18.78 -11.68
CA LEU A 20 12.01 17.41 -12.07
C LEU A 20 11.98 16.46 -10.87
N PHE A 21 12.99 16.52 -10.00
CA PHE A 21 13.05 15.63 -8.85
C PHE A 21 12.01 15.97 -7.77
N ARG A 22 11.69 17.24 -7.56
CA ARG A 22 10.59 17.62 -6.66
C ARG A 22 9.27 17.01 -7.16
N ASN A 23 9.02 17.06 -8.46
CA ASN A 23 7.82 16.47 -9.07
C ASN A 23 7.82 14.94 -8.93
N LEU A 24 8.93 14.27 -9.26
CA LEU A 24 9.03 12.80 -9.17
C LEU A 24 8.90 12.28 -7.74
N VAL A 25 9.52 12.94 -6.76
CA VAL A 25 9.40 12.56 -5.35
C VAL A 25 7.98 12.80 -4.85
N THR A 26 7.37 13.93 -5.19
CA THR A 26 5.98 14.22 -4.82
C THR A 26 5.03 13.17 -5.41
N ALA A 27 5.18 12.83 -6.70
CA ALA A 27 4.38 11.81 -7.36
C ALA A 27 4.60 10.39 -6.77
N LEU A 28 5.83 10.05 -6.39
CA LEU A 28 6.13 8.77 -5.76
C LEU A 28 5.52 8.67 -4.36
N LEU A 29 5.57 9.74 -3.55
CA LEU A 29 4.94 9.74 -2.23
C LEU A 29 3.41 9.75 -2.31
N GLU A 30 2.86 10.39 -3.33
CA GLU A 30 1.41 10.41 -3.58
C GLU A 30 0.90 9.02 -4.00
N ARG A 31 1.50 8.43 -5.06
CA ARG A 31 1.00 7.21 -5.72
C ARG A 31 1.66 5.93 -5.25
N GLU A 32 2.72 6.03 -4.45
CA GLU A 32 3.53 4.92 -3.91
C GLU A 32 4.24 4.05 -4.96
N ARG A 33 3.97 4.25 -6.25
CA ARG A 33 4.55 3.54 -7.39
C ARG A 33 4.52 4.41 -8.65
N ILE A 34 5.66 4.60 -9.30
CA ILE A 34 5.77 5.35 -10.56
C ILE A 34 6.70 4.66 -11.56
N LYS A 35 6.43 4.82 -12.85
CA LYS A 35 7.27 4.34 -13.96
C LYS A 35 8.10 5.49 -14.51
N THR A 36 9.42 5.31 -14.62
CA THR A 36 10.33 6.33 -15.15
C THR A 36 11.60 5.70 -15.74
N THR A 37 12.45 6.50 -16.39
CA THR A 37 13.74 6.00 -16.91
C THR A 37 14.65 5.59 -15.76
N ASP A 38 15.45 4.54 -15.94
CA ASP A 38 16.32 3.96 -14.88
C ASP A 38 17.20 5.01 -14.20
N ALA A 39 17.80 5.91 -14.97
CA ALA A 39 18.64 7.00 -14.46
C ALA A 39 17.88 7.96 -13.53
N LYS A 40 16.61 8.25 -13.83
CA LYS A 40 15.75 9.08 -12.99
C LYS A 40 15.32 8.32 -11.73
N ALA A 41 14.94 7.05 -11.86
CA ALA A 41 14.55 6.22 -10.73
C ALA A 41 15.65 6.15 -9.65
N LYS A 42 16.89 5.92 -10.07
CA LYS A 42 18.05 5.84 -9.16
C LYS A 42 18.29 7.14 -8.38
N GLU A 43 18.12 8.29 -9.02
CA GLU A 43 18.26 9.60 -8.35
C GLU A 43 17.07 9.91 -7.44
N THR A 44 15.84 9.60 -7.89
CA THR A 44 14.62 9.77 -7.09
C THR A 44 14.70 8.96 -5.80
N ARG A 45 15.21 7.72 -5.84
CA ARG A 45 15.43 6.88 -4.65
C ARG A 45 16.19 7.62 -3.55
N ARG A 46 17.33 8.23 -3.87
CA ARG A 46 18.16 8.96 -2.88
C ARG A 46 17.38 10.07 -2.17
N LEU A 47 16.56 10.79 -2.93
CA LEU A 47 15.81 11.93 -2.42
C LEU A 47 14.58 11.48 -1.63
N THR A 48 13.85 10.48 -2.12
CA THR A 48 12.70 9.90 -1.42
C THR A 48 13.11 9.26 -0.11
N GLU A 49 14.24 8.55 -0.05
CA GLU A 49 14.71 7.96 1.21
C GLU A 49 14.95 9.02 2.28
N ARG A 50 15.53 10.17 1.93
CA ARG A 50 15.70 11.30 2.85
C ARG A 50 14.37 11.88 3.33
N MET A 51 13.37 11.97 2.45
CA MET A 51 12.05 12.48 2.83
C MET A 51 11.35 11.53 3.82
N ILE A 52 11.46 10.21 3.62
CA ILE A 52 10.89 9.22 4.54
C ILE A 52 11.61 9.25 5.89
N THR A 53 12.94 9.43 5.90
CA THR A 53 13.69 9.63 7.15
C THR A 53 13.22 10.87 7.91
N LEU A 54 13.01 12.01 7.25
CA LEU A 54 12.40 13.20 7.89
C LEU A 54 10.98 12.89 8.40
N GLY A 55 10.20 12.12 7.65
CA GLY A 55 8.88 11.65 8.07
C GLY A 55 8.93 10.89 9.40
N LYS A 56 9.92 10.00 9.56
CA LYS A 56 10.13 9.20 10.78
C LYS A 56 10.57 10.03 11.98
N GLU A 57 11.31 11.12 11.78
CA GLU A 57 11.66 12.05 12.86
C GLU A 57 10.42 12.72 13.47
N GLY A 58 9.36 12.95 12.69
CA GLY A 58 8.06 13.40 13.19
C GLY A 58 7.99 14.85 13.71
N THR A 59 9.11 15.57 13.80
CA THR A 59 9.16 16.93 14.37
C THR A 59 8.59 18.01 13.43
N LEU A 60 8.20 19.16 14.00
CA LEU A 60 7.78 20.33 13.23
C LEU A 60 8.90 20.82 12.28
N ALA A 61 10.15 20.77 12.74
CA ALA A 61 11.31 21.13 11.92
C ALA A 61 11.47 20.18 10.72
N ALA A 62 11.29 18.87 10.92
CA ALA A 62 11.31 17.89 9.84
C ALA A 62 10.18 18.12 8.83
N ARG A 63 8.96 18.41 9.31
CA ARG A 63 7.81 18.78 8.44
C ARG A 63 8.10 20.03 7.60
N ARG A 64 8.70 21.07 8.19
CA ARG A 64 9.11 22.29 7.46
C ARG A 64 10.17 21.99 6.40
N ARG A 65 11.18 21.19 6.71
CA ARG A 65 12.20 20.75 5.75
C ARG A 65 11.60 19.95 4.58
N ALA A 66 10.65 19.06 4.87
CA ALA A 66 9.96 18.30 3.83
C ALA A 66 9.16 19.21 2.88
N LEU A 67 8.46 20.23 3.41
CA LEU A 67 7.70 21.21 2.62
C LEU A 67 8.58 22.08 1.70
N MET A 68 9.86 22.29 2.02
CA MET A 68 10.78 22.99 1.13
C MET A 68 11.06 22.19 -0.16
N PHE A 69 10.84 20.88 -0.14
CA PHE A 69 11.11 19.99 -1.26
C PHE A 69 9.85 19.47 -1.92
N VAL A 70 8.95 18.85 -1.16
CA VAL A 70 7.67 18.31 -1.62
C VAL A 70 6.69 19.45 -1.86
N GLN A 71 6.09 19.50 -3.04
CA GLN A 71 5.32 20.67 -3.49
C GLN A 71 3.88 20.71 -2.96
N SER A 72 3.38 19.60 -2.41
CA SER A 72 2.00 19.49 -1.94
C SER A 72 1.92 19.25 -0.43
N ARG A 73 1.09 20.06 0.26
CA ARG A 73 0.80 19.90 1.69
C ARG A 73 0.09 18.58 1.99
N THR A 74 -0.78 18.11 1.10
CA THR A 74 -1.51 16.85 1.27
C THR A 74 -0.55 15.66 1.21
N VAL A 75 0.42 15.71 0.31
CA VAL A 75 1.47 14.67 0.19
C VAL A 75 2.40 14.68 1.39
N VAL A 76 2.75 15.86 1.93
CA VAL A 76 3.51 15.94 3.18
C VAL A 76 2.70 15.38 4.35
N LYS A 77 1.40 15.68 4.44
CA LYS A 77 0.53 15.09 5.47
C LYS A 77 0.55 13.56 5.36
N LYS A 78 0.33 13.00 4.16
CA LYS A 78 0.41 11.56 3.88
C LYS A 78 1.77 10.96 4.26
N LEU A 79 2.86 11.66 3.95
CA LEU A 79 4.22 11.21 4.28
C LEU A 79 4.39 10.96 5.79
N PHE A 80 3.94 11.89 6.63
CA PHE A 80 4.15 11.81 8.07
C PHE A 80 3.09 10.97 8.80
N ASP A 81 1.85 11.04 8.35
CA ASP A 81 0.73 10.41 9.08
C ASP A 81 0.55 8.93 8.68
N ASP A 82 0.98 8.55 7.48
CA ASP A 82 0.70 7.22 6.90
C ASP A 82 1.98 6.50 6.45
N ILE A 83 2.78 7.12 5.57
CA ILE A 83 3.95 6.44 4.98
C ILE A 83 5.06 6.19 6.02
N ALA A 84 5.44 7.21 6.78
CA ALA A 84 6.56 7.10 7.73
C ALA A 84 6.32 6.08 8.86
N PRO A 85 5.13 6.00 9.48
CA PRO A 85 4.81 4.96 10.45
C PRO A 85 5.01 3.53 9.92
N ARG A 86 4.66 3.25 8.65
CA ARG A 86 4.87 1.93 8.01
C ARG A 86 6.35 1.50 7.96
N PHE A 87 7.27 2.47 8.05
CA PHE A 87 8.71 2.23 7.97
C PHE A 87 9.46 2.51 9.28
N LYS A 88 8.75 2.65 10.41
CA LYS A 88 9.34 2.97 11.71
C LYS A 88 10.48 2.02 12.08
N ASP A 89 10.26 0.72 11.92
CA ASP A 89 11.22 -0.33 12.33
C ASP A 89 12.30 -0.62 11.27
N ARG A 90 12.19 0.00 10.09
CA ARG A 90 13.14 -0.20 8.99
C ARG A 90 14.25 0.86 9.01
N ALA A 91 15.51 0.45 9.10
CA ALA A 91 16.66 1.36 9.17
C ALA A 91 17.08 2.00 7.81
N GLY A 92 16.40 1.68 6.71
CA GLY A 92 16.67 2.24 5.37
C GLY A 92 16.12 1.38 4.25
N GLY A 93 16.32 1.81 2.99
CA GLY A 93 15.84 1.06 1.83
C GLY A 93 14.32 1.00 1.77
N TYR A 94 13.67 2.16 1.86
CA TYR A 94 12.21 2.29 1.83
C TYR A 94 11.60 2.15 0.43
N THR A 95 12.45 2.23 -0.61
CA THR A 95 12.05 2.13 -2.01
C THR A 95 12.72 0.95 -2.69
N ARG A 96 12.04 0.38 -3.68
CA ARG A 96 12.57 -0.64 -4.59
C ARG A 96 12.52 -0.12 -6.01
N ILE A 97 13.53 -0.48 -6.80
CA ILE A 97 13.58 -0.21 -8.25
C ILE A 97 13.51 -1.55 -8.97
N ILE A 98 12.53 -1.72 -9.85
CA ILE A 98 12.32 -2.90 -10.67
C ILE A 98 12.54 -2.52 -12.13
N LYS A 99 13.46 -3.18 -12.82
CA LYS A 99 13.64 -3.00 -14.26
C LYS A 99 12.47 -3.64 -14.99
N ILE A 100 11.86 -2.92 -15.92
CA ILE A 100 10.70 -3.41 -16.69
C ILE A 100 10.97 -3.51 -18.19
N GLY A 101 12.18 -3.16 -18.64
CA GLY A 101 12.60 -3.29 -20.02
C GLY A 101 13.02 -1.95 -20.63
N ILE A 102 12.88 -1.86 -21.95
CA ILE A 102 13.35 -0.74 -22.76
C ILE A 102 12.14 -0.03 -23.36
N ARG A 103 12.19 1.30 -23.42
CA ARG A 103 11.14 2.10 -24.04
C ARG A 103 11.26 2.06 -25.57
N HIS A 104 10.12 1.87 -26.24
CA HIS A 104 10.03 1.95 -27.69
C HIS A 104 10.30 3.38 -28.18
N GLY A 105 11.06 3.50 -29.27
CA GLY A 105 11.39 4.77 -29.93
C GLY A 105 12.78 5.32 -29.60
N ASP A 106 13.16 5.36 -28.32
CA ASP A 106 14.46 5.92 -27.89
C ASP A 106 15.38 4.91 -27.20
N ALA A 107 14.98 3.63 -27.16
CA ALA A 107 15.69 2.55 -26.50
C ALA A 107 16.12 2.85 -25.05
N ALA A 108 15.43 3.76 -24.35
CA ALA A 108 15.81 4.14 -22.99
C ALA A 108 15.39 3.05 -21.99
N PRO A 109 16.28 2.61 -21.07
CA PRO A 109 15.91 1.65 -20.04
C PRO A 109 14.91 2.27 -19.06
N VAL A 110 13.81 1.56 -18.82
CA VAL A 110 12.72 1.98 -17.93
C VAL A 110 12.67 1.09 -16.71
N SER A 111 12.42 1.73 -15.57
CA SER A 111 12.27 1.09 -14.28
C SER A 111 11.01 1.61 -13.58
N VAL A 112 10.37 0.75 -12.81
CA VAL A 112 9.36 1.14 -11.84
C VAL A 112 10.08 1.38 -10.52
N ILE A 113 9.81 2.53 -9.89
CA ILE A 113 10.22 2.81 -8.51
C ILE A 113 8.97 2.82 -7.63
N GLU A 114 9.02 2.09 -6.52
CA GLU A 114 7.89 1.92 -5.61
C GLU A 114 8.34 1.88 -4.15
N LEU A 115 7.42 2.18 -3.23
CA LEU A 115 7.63 1.94 -1.81
C LEU A 115 7.61 0.43 -1.53
N VAL A 116 8.45 -0.03 -0.60
CA VAL A 116 8.54 -1.46 -0.26
C VAL A 116 7.25 -1.96 0.41
N THR A 117 6.63 -1.13 1.24
CA THR A 117 5.34 -1.42 1.90
C THR A 117 4.31 -0.43 1.39
N ARG A 118 3.43 -0.88 0.49
CA ARG A 118 2.36 -0.05 -0.10
C ARG A 118 1.02 -0.28 0.59
N ALA A 119 0.16 0.74 0.57
CA ALA A 119 -1.19 0.66 1.11
C ALA A 119 -1.98 -0.50 0.47
N ALA A 120 -1.97 -0.54 -0.87
CA ALA A 120 -2.66 -1.55 -1.65
C ALA A 120 -2.20 -2.99 -1.36
N ASP A 121 -0.91 -3.18 -1.03
CA ASP A 121 -0.38 -4.51 -0.72
C ASP A 121 -0.85 -4.99 0.66
N LEU A 122 -1.02 -4.07 1.62
CA LEU A 122 -1.57 -4.35 2.94
C LEU A 122 -3.07 -4.66 2.87
N GLU A 123 -3.82 -3.90 2.06
CA GLU A 123 -5.25 -4.13 1.82
C GLU A 123 -5.49 -5.49 1.15
N ALA A 124 -4.74 -5.80 0.09
CA ALA A 124 -4.83 -7.09 -0.60
C ALA A 124 -4.50 -8.28 0.33
N ALA A 125 -3.51 -8.13 1.21
CA ALA A 125 -3.18 -9.17 2.19
C ALA A 125 -4.32 -9.38 3.21
N ALA A 126 -4.97 -8.31 3.67
CA ALA A 126 -6.07 -8.39 4.62
C ALA A 126 -7.32 -9.04 4.01
N GLU A 127 -7.62 -8.80 2.73
CA GLU A 127 -8.72 -9.48 2.03
C GLU A 127 -8.45 -10.97 1.82
N GLY A 128 -7.22 -11.33 1.45
CA GLY A 128 -6.81 -12.72 1.28
C GLY A 128 -6.93 -13.55 2.57
N ASP A 129 -6.59 -12.97 3.72
CA ASP A 129 -6.72 -13.63 5.03
C ASP A 129 -8.20 -13.83 5.43
N LYS A 130 -9.04 -12.81 5.22
CA LYS A 130 -10.50 -12.93 5.40
C LYS A 130 -11.09 -14.04 4.54
N GLN A 131 -10.65 -14.19 3.29
CA GLN A 131 -11.14 -15.23 2.40
C GLN A 131 -10.64 -16.63 2.80
N LYS A 132 -9.41 -16.77 3.30
CA LYS A 132 -8.91 -18.04 3.87
C LYS A 132 -9.67 -18.45 5.12
N LYS A 133 -9.94 -17.51 6.04
CA LYS A 133 -10.72 -17.77 7.27
C LYS A 133 -12.17 -18.18 6.97
N ARG A 134 -12.79 -17.62 5.93
CA ARG A 134 -14.14 -18.02 5.45
C ARG A 134 -14.14 -19.42 4.79
N ARG A 135 -13.04 -19.82 4.14
CA ARG A 135 -12.90 -21.16 3.53
C ARG A 135 -12.49 -22.24 4.53
N GLY A 136 -11.86 -21.87 5.64
CA GLY A 136 -11.44 -22.76 6.73
C GLY A 136 -12.48 -22.95 7.84
N ALA A 137 -13.65 -22.30 7.78
CA ALA A 137 -14.74 -22.60 8.69
C ALA A 137 -15.20 -24.06 8.43
N PRO A 138 -15.20 -24.96 9.43
CA PRO A 138 -15.67 -26.31 9.22
C PRO A 138 -17.14 -26.21 8.81
N ARG A 139 -17.48 -26.75 7.62
CA ARG A 139 -18.86 -27.06 7.29
C ARG A 139 -19.37 -27.89 8.45
N GLY A 140 -20.33 -27.34 9.20
CA GLY A 140 -20.89 -27.96 10.39
C GLY A 140 -21.11 -29.44 10.17
N SER A 141 -20.63 -30.22 11.12
CA SER A 141 -20.95 -31.63 11.28
C SER A 141 -22.45 -31.84 11.15
N LYS A 142 -22.91 -32.30 9.99
CA LYS A 142 -24.14 -33.09 9.91
C LYS A 142 -23.85 -34.43 10.58
N ALA A 143 -23.87 -34.43 11.92
CA ALA A 143 -23.89 -35.65 12.70
C ALA A 143 -25.29 -36.25 12.62
N ALA A 144 -25.30 -37.54 12.33
CA ALA A 144 -26.44 -38.37 11.97
C ALA A 144 -27.55 -38.41 13.03
N THR A 145 -28.78 -38.19 12.58
CA THR A 145 -29.98 -38.77 13.19
C THR A 145 -29.99 -40.28 12.90
N LYS A 146 -29.77 -41.09 13.93
CA LYS A 146 -30.00 -42.55 13.91
C LYS A 146 -31.03 -42.89 14.99
N GLY A 147 -32.03 -43.68 14.61
CA GLY A 147 -32.71 -44.63 15.51
C GLY A 147 -34.14 -44.28 15.88
N GLY A 148 -35.10 -44.90 15.20
CA GLY A 148 -36.48 -45.06 15.68
C GLY A 148 -36.66 -46.33 16.52
N LYS A 149 -37.63 -46.26 17.45
CA LYS A 149 -38.47 -47.30 18.09
C LYS A 149 -39.27 -46.49 19.14
N GLY A 150 -40.60 -46.36 19.17
CA GLY A 150 -41.70 -47.28 18.90
C GLY A 150 -42.44 -47.53 20.23
N ALA A 151 -43.78 -47.38 20.23
CA ALA A 151 -44.76 -47.54 21.32
C ALA A 151 -45.16 -46.24 22.04
N ASP A 152 -46.42 -45.90 22.33
CA ASP A 152 -47.73 -46.41 21.95
C ASP A 152 -48.78 -45.43 22.55
N THR A 153 -50.03 -45.56 22.13
CA THR A 153 -51.27 -45.04 22.75
C THR A 153 -51.80 -43.62 22.43
N ALA A 154 -52.96 -43.69 21.78
CA ALA A 154 -54.22 -43.03 22.19
C ALA A 154 -54.50 -41.61 21.70
N ALA A 155 -55.21 -41.59 20.56
CA ALA A 155 -56.25 -40.67 20.16
C ALA A 155 -56.92 -39.84 21.29
N LYS A 156 -57.22 -38.57 20.99
CA LYS A 156 -58.59 -38.04 20.82
C LYS A 156 -58.58 -36.50 20.80
N ALA A 157 -58.73 -35.93 19.61
CA ALA A 157 -59.44 -34.65 19.46
C ALA A 157 -60.73 -34.97 18.70
N PRO A 158 -61.87 -34.42 19.13
CA PRO A 158 -62.47 -33.45 18.22
C PRO A 158 -63.20 -32.28 18.89
N ARG A 159 -63.00 -31.10 18.27
CA ARG A 159 -64.01 -30.11 17.85
C ARG A 159 -64.99 -29.53 18.89
N LYS A 160 -65.05 -28.19 18.95
CA LYS A 160 -66.26 -27.35 18.73
C LYS A 160 -65.81 -25.87 18.63
N ARG A 161 -66.09 -25.19 17.50
CA ARG A 161 -67.22 -24.24 17.27
C ARG A 161 -67.15 -23.05 18.24
N ALA A 162 -66.76 -21.86 17.78
CA ALA A 162 -67.60 -20.83 17.14
C ALA A 162 -68.33 -19.92 18.15
N ALA A 163 -67.94 -18.63 18.11
CA ALA A 163 -68.71 -17.41 18.28
C ALA A 163 -69.46 -17.06 19.60
N ALA A 164 -69.38 -15.76 19.90
CA ALA A 164 -70.29 -14.88 20.64
C ALA A 164 -70.13 -14.78 22.17
N GLY A 165 -69.69 -13.60 22.58
CA GLY A 165 -69.86 -12.95 23.88
C GLY A 165 -69.67 -11.46 23.65
#